data_AF-A0A2I0WQQ7-F1
#
_entry.id   AF-A0A2I0WQQ7-F1
#
_cell.length_a   1.000
_cell.length_b   1.000
_cell.length_c   1.000
_cell.angle_alpha   90.00
_cell.angle_beta   90.00
_cell.angle_gamma   90.00
#
_symmetry.space_group_name_H-M   'P 1'
#
loop_
_entity.id
_entity.type
_entity.pdbx_description
1 polymer ?
#
loop_
_entity_poly.entity_id
_entity_poly.type
_entity_poly.pdbx_seq_one_letter_code
_entity_poly.pdbx_strand_id
1 'polypeptide(L)'
;MSRLMLLLASQRRRTFRKFSYRGVDLDALLDMSTDELVKLFPARARRRFQRGLKRKPMALIKKFRNAEKGSSSGEKPEPVRTHLRNMIIVPEMIGSIVGLYNGKTFSQVEIKPEMIGHYLTEFSISYEPVKH
;
A
#
# COMPACT_ATOMS: atom_id res chain seq x y z
N MET A 1 -42.74 36.64 -1.57
CA MET A 1 -41.34 36.34 -1.21
C MET A 1 -41.18 34.85 -0.87
N SER A 2 -41.39 33.92 -1.79
CA SER A 2 -41.42 32.49 -1.41
C SER A 2 -41.12 31.48 -2.53
N ARG A 3 -40.41 31.89 -3.60
CA ARG A 3 -40.00 30.95 -4.66
C ARG A 3 -38.52 31.03 -5.05
N LEU A 4 -37.76 31.90 -4.40
CA LEU A 4 -36.33 32.12 -4.65
C LEU A 4 -35.43 31.59 -3.53
N MET A 5 -36.00 30.91 -2.52
CA MET A 5 -35.26 30.44 -1.33
C MET A 5 -35.25 28.91 -1.16
N LEU A 6 -35.71 28.14 -2.15
CA LEU A 6 -35.83 26.66 -2.06
C LEU A 6 -35.06 25.88 -3.14
N LEU A 7 -34.23 26.56 -3.95
CA LEU A 7 -33.36 25.93 -4.95
C LEU A 7 -31.86 26.05 -4.63
N LEU A 8 -31.53 26.44 -3.40
CA LEU A 8 -30.20 26.28 -2.78
C LEU A 8 -30.19 25.13 -1.76
N ALA A 9 -31.08 24.15 -1.94
CA ALA A 9 -31.12 22.95 -1.13
C ALA A 9 -30.02 21.98 -1.60
N SER A 10 -28.96 21.89 -0.80
CA SER A 10 -28.00 20.78 -0.77
C SER A 10 -27.27 20.50 -2.08
N GLN A 11 -26.25 21.32 -2.37
CA GLN A 11 -25.07 20.77 -3.03
C GLN A 11 -24.55 19.66 -2.10
N ARG A 12 -24.88 18.40 -2.42
CA ARG A 12 -24.28 17.24 -1.76
C ARG A 12 -22.77 17.41 -1.89
N ARG A 13 -22.11 17.84 -0.81
CA ARG A 13 -20.65 17.83 -0.71
C ARG A 13 -20.24 16.42 -1.10
N ARG A 14 -19.53 16.24 -2.21
CA ARG A 14 -18.97 14.93 -2.59
C ARG A 14 -18.17 14.46 -1.39
N THR A 15 -18.72 13.51 -0.63
CA THR A 15 -18.02 12.93 0.50
C THR A 15 -16.80 12.23 -0.08
N PHE A 16 -15.62 12.66 0.33
CA PHE A 16 -14.38 12.00 -0.05
C PHE A 16 -14.52 10.53 0.39
N ARG A 17 -14.49 9.60 -0.58
CA ARG A 17 -14.59 8.17 -0.28
C ARG A 17 -13.32 7.76 0.45
N LYS A 18 -13.45 7.51 1.75
CA LYS A 18 -12.36 6.92 2.54
C LYS A 18 -12.07 5.52 2.01
N PHE A 19 -10.79 5.18 1.92
CA PHE A 19 -10.38 3.85 1.51
C PHE A 19 -10.64 2.88 2.67
N SER A 20 -11.37 1.80 2.37
CA SER A 20 -11.61 0.69 3.29
C SER A 20 -11.16 -0.62 2.62
N TYR A 21 -10.36 -1.42 3.30
CA TYR A 21 -9.99 -2.75 2.83
C TYR A 21 -10.89 -3.80 3.49
N ARG A 22 -11.72 -4.49 2.70
CA ARG A 22 -12.62 -5.55 3.17
C ARG A 22 -13.50 -5.14 4.36
N GLY A 23 -13.96 -3.88 4.37
CA GLY A 23 -14.80 -3.32 5.43
C GLY A 23 -14.05 -2.76 6.64
N VAL A 24 -12.71 -2.72 6.60
CA VAL A 24 -11.88 -2.11 7.64
C VAL A 24 -11.23 -0.83 7.10
N ASP A 25 -11.30 0.24 7.88
CA ASP A 25 -10.69 1.53 7.55
C ASP A 25 -9.16 1.48 7.64
N LEU A 26 -8.51 2.44 6.98
CA LEU A 26 -7.04 2.50 6.93
C LEU A 26 -6.40 2.69 8.32
N ASP A 27 -6.97 3.57 9.14
CA ASP A 27 -6.42 3.84 10.48
C ASP A 27 -6.48 2.58 11.35
N ALA A 28 -7.62 1.87 11.29
CA ALA A 28 -7.81 0.60 11.96
C ALA A 28 -6.87 -0.51 11.43
N LEU A 29 -6.51 -0.49 10.14
CA LEU A 29 -5.54 -1.43 9.56
C LEU A 29 -4.12 -1.26 10.11
N LEU A 30 -3.74 -0.05 10.50
CA LEU A 30 -2.42 0.24 11.05
C LEU A 30 -2.30 -0.19 12.51
N ASP A 31 -3.38 -0.07 13.26
CA ASP A 31 -3.43 -0.43 14.69
C ASP A 31 -3.64 -1.94 14.93
N MET A 32 -4.16 -2.67 13.93
CA MET A 32 -4.44 -4.10 14.06
C MET A 32 -3.18 -4.96 14.21
N SER A 33 -3.34 -6.06 14.96
CA SER A 33 -2.30 -7.07 15.07
C SER A 33 -2.06 -7.80 13.73
N THR A 34 -0.83 -8.33 13.55
CA THR A 34 -0.50 -9.08 12.32
C THR A 34 -1.39 -10.31 12.15
N ASP A 35 -1.78 -10.98 13.23
CA ASP A 35 -2.61 -12.19 13.16
C ASP A 35 -4.04 -11.90 12.70
N GLU A 36 -4.60 -10.76 13.10
CA GLU A 36 -5.90 -10.29 12.63
C GLU A 36 -5.84 -9.82 11.18
N LEU A 37 -4.80 -9.08 10.82
CA LEU A 37 -4.56 -8.65 9.45
C LEU A 37 -4.47 -9.85 8.49
N VAL A 38 -3.81 -10.92 8.91
CA VAL A 38 -3.69 -12.15 8.11
C VAL A 38 -5.05 -12.76 7.82
N LYS A 39 -6.00 -12.75 8.75
CA LYS A 39 -7.36 -13.30 8.52
C LYS A 39 -8.10 -12.57 7.40
N LEU A 40 -7.83 -11.28 7.23
CA LEU A 40 -8.43 -10.46 6.18
C LEU A 40 -7.84 -10.76 4.80
N PHE A 41 -6.62 -11.29 4.70
CA PHE A 41 -5.97 -11.53 3.41
C PHE A 41 -6.54 -12.71 2.61
N PRO A 42 -6.41 -12.70 1.26
CA PRO A 42 -6.73 -13.84 0.43
C PRO A 42 -5.84 -15.06 0.73
N ALA A 43 -6.29 -16.26 0.33
CA ALA A 43 -5.69 -17.54 0.71
C ALA A 43 -4.18 -17.66 0.46
N ARG A 44 -3.68 -17.11 -0.66
CA ARG A 44 -2.25 -17.12 -1.00
C ARG A 44 -1.41 -16.31 0.01
N ALA A 45 -1.86 -15.11 0.33
CA ALA A 45 -1.20 -14.23 1.28
C ALA A 45 -1.24 -14.84 2.69
N ARG A 46 -2.40 -15.35 3.12
CA ARG A 46 -2.54 -16.12 4.38
C ARG A 46 -1.53 -17.25 4.51
N ARG A 47 -1.43 -18.11 3.49
CA ARG A 47 -0.48 -19.23 3.46
C ARG A 47 0.97 -18.76 3.56
N ARG A 48 1.30 -17.59 3.01
CA ARG A 48 2.65 -17.02 3.08
C ARG A 48 3.01 -16.59 4.50
N PHE A 49 2.12 -15.89 5.19
CA PHE A 49 2.32 -15.49 6.58
C PHE A 49 2.35 -16.69 7.53
N GLN A 50 1.48 -17.69 7.34
CA GLN A 50 1.47 -18.91 8.14
C GLN A 50 2.76 -19.74 8.01
N ARG A 51 3.38 -19.72 6.83
CA ARG A 51 4.70 -20.35 6.60
C ARG A 51 5.87 -19.55 7.19
N GLY A 52 5.61 -18.34 7.68
CA GLY A 52 6.59 -17.44 8.27
C GLY A 52 7.30 -16.54 7.26
N LEU A 53 7.58 -15.30 7.71
CA LEU A 53 8.44 -14.36 7.02
C LEU A 53 9.89 -14.60 7.44
N LYS A 54 10.76 -14.90 6.47
CA LYS A 54 12.20 -15.05 6.71
C LYS A 54 12.83 -13.71 7.11
N ARG A 55 14.10 -13.75 7.54
CA ARG A 55 14.91 -12.56 7.94
C ARG A 55 14.91 -11.42 6.90
N LYS A 56 14.94 -11.76 5.59
CA LYS A 56 15.00 -10.76 4.51
C LYS A 56 13.75 -9.86 4.44
N PRO A 57 12.51 -10.41 4.37
CA PRO A 57 11.27 -9.64 4.56
C PRO A 57 11.23 -8.76 5.81
N MET A 58 11.63 -9.29 6.96
CA MET A 58 11.62 -8.52 8.23
C MET A 58 12.59 -7.34 8.20
N ALA A 59 13.78 -7.54 7.60
CA ALA A 59 14.74 -6.45 7.42
C ALA A 59 14.21 -5.36 6.48
N LEU A 60 13.40 -5.73 5.49
CA LEU A 60 12.76 -4.78 4.58
C LEU A 60 11.70 -3.94 5.29
N ILE A 61 10.84 -4.55 6.11
CA ILE A 61 9.87 -3.82 6.94
C ILE A 61 10.61 -2.84 7.88
N LYS A 62 11.70 -3.29 8.52
CA LYS A 62 12.52 -2.42 9.37
C LYS A 62 13.10 -1.21 8.62
N LYS A 63 13.50 -1.39 7.35
CA LYS A 63 13.97 -0.28 6.51
C LYS A 63 12.87 0.74 6.24
N PHE A 64 11.64 0.30 6.00
CA PHE A 64 10.50 1.21 5.83
C PHE A 64 10.20 2.00 7.10
N ARG A 65 10.16 1.34 8.26
CA ARG A 65 9.98 2.02 9.55
C ARG A 65 11.09 3.05 9.83
N ASN A 66 12.31 2.78 9.40
CA ASN A 66 13.41 3.73 9.54
C ASN A 66 13.31 4.89 8.55
N ALA A 67 12.89 4.63 7.30
CA ALA A 67 12.70 5.65 6.29
C ALA A 67 11.57 6.61 6.69
N GLU A 68 10.46 6.09 7.20
CA GLU A 68 9.35 6.89 7.72
C GLU A 68 9.79 7.80 8.87
N LYS A 69 10.54 7.26 9.85
CA LYS A 69 11.09 8.04 10.97
C LYS A 69 12.12 9.09 10.57
N GLY A 70 12.88 8.85 9.52
CA GLY A 70 13.93 9.76 9.03
C GLY A 70 13.38 10.89 8.15
N SER A 71 12.13 10.81 7.73
CA SER A 71 11.51 11.80 6.86
C SER A 71 10.84 12.90 7.68
N SER A 72 10.98 14.15 7.23
CA SER A 72 10.29 15.27 7.86
C SER A 72 8.78 15.17 7.62
N SER A 73 7.98 15.62 8.59
CA SER A 73 6.51 15.53 8.54
C SER A 73 5.95 16.29 7.33
N GLY A 74 5.67 15.57 6.24
CA GLY A 74 5.11 16.11 4.99
C GLY A 74 5.91 15.79 3.74
N GLU A 75 7.16 15.32 3.87
CA GLU A 75 7.98 14.91 2.72
C GLU A 75 7.85 13.41 2.45
N LYS A 76 7.93 13.04 1.16
CA LYS A 76 7.92 11.64 0.77
C LYS A 76 9.21 10.97 1.23
N PRO A 77 9.16 9.77 1.81
CA PRO A 77 10.33 9.09 2.33
C PRO A 77 11.30 8.67 1.24
N GLU A 78 12.57 8.51 1.62
CA GLU A 78 13.62 8.06 0.71
C GLU A 78 13.27 6.71 0.06
N PRO A 79 13.54 6.54 -1.25
CA PRO A 79 13.17 5.34 -1.98
C PRO A 79 13.97 4.12 -1.50
N VAL A 80 13.28 3.14 -0.91
CA VAL A 80 13.91 1.89 -0.44
C VAL A 80 14.05 0.91 -1.60
N ARG A 81 15.29 0.61 -2.00
CA ARG A 81 15.59 -0.34 -3.08
C ARG A 81 15.52 -1.79 -2.59
N THR A 82 14.84 -2.65 -3.36
CA THR A 82 14.68 -4.08 -3.04
C THR A 82 14.66 -4.97 -4.27
N HIS A 83 15.20 -6.18 -4.10
CA HIS A 83 15.08 -7.29 -5.05
C HIS A 83 13.96 -8.26 -4.66
N LEU A 84 13.33 -8.07 -3.50
CA LEU A 84 12.32 -8.99 -2.96
C LEU A 84 10.97 -8.76 -3.65
N ARG A 85 10.80 -9.35 -4.84
CA ARG A 85 9.53 -9.31 -5.59
C ARG A 85 8.43 -10.19 -4.95
N ASN A 86 8.82 -11.14 -4.11
CA ASN A 86 7.93 -12.09 -3.43
C ASN A 86 7.35 -11.59 -2.10
N MET A 87 7.50 -10.30 -1.80
CA MET A 87 6.94 -9.68 -0.59
C MET A 87 5.51 -9.23 -0.84
N ILE A 88 4.65 -9.40 0.17
CA ILE A 88 3.28 -8.90 0.19
C ILE A 88 3.29 -7.49 0.76
N ILE A 89 2.50 -6.59 0.18
CA ILE A 89 2.35 -5.22 0.70
C ILE A 89 1.54 -5.28 1.99
N VAL A 90 2.18 -4.80 3.07
CA VAL A 90 1.61 -4.68 4.42
C VAL A 90 1.17 -3.23 4.63
N PRO A 91 0.12 -2.95 5.44
CA PRO A 91 -0.34 -1.58 5.69
C PRO A 91 0.75 -0.61 6.16
N GLU A 92 1.74 -1.07 6.92
CA GLU A 92 2.90 -0.26 7.35
C GLU A 92 3.73 0.33 6.19
N MET A 93 3.61 -0.20 4.97
CA MET A 93 4.37 0.26 3.81
C MET A 93 3.67 1.38 3.02
N ILE A 94 2.47 1.76 3.41
CA ILE A 94 1.67 2.76 2.69
C ILE A 94 2.34 4.13 2.75
N GLY A 95 2.32 4.86 1.63
CA GLY A 95 2.99 6.15 1.52
C GLY A 95 4.50 6.09 1.35
N SER A 96 5.10 4.89 1.42
CA SER A 96 6.52 4.69 1.13
C SER A 96 6.79 4.59 -0.38
N ILE A 97 7.97 5.04 -0.80
CA ILE A 97 8.49 4.82 -2.16
C ILE A 97 9.37 3.58 -2.16
N VAL A 98 9.04 2.60 -3.01
CA VAL A 98 9.79 1.35 -3.15
C VAL A 98 10.45 1.30 -4.52
N GLY A 99 11.75 1.08 -4.55
CA GLY A 99 12.47 0.74 -5.79
C GLY A 99 12.48 -0.76 -5.99
N LEU A 100 11.68 -1.29 -6.93
CA LEU A 100 11.61 -2.72 -7.23
C LEU A 100 12.53 -3.08 -8.39
N TYR A 101 13.38 -4.07 -8.20
CA TYR A 101 14.24 -4.58 -9.27
C TYR A 101 13.45 -5.41 -10.29
N ASN A 102 13.45 -5.00 -11.56
CA ASN A 102 12.76 -5.71 -12.65
C ASN A 102 13.62 -6.78 -13.35
N GLY A 103 14.93 -6.79 -13.12
CA GLY A 103 15.91 -7.61 -13.83
C GLY A 103 17.09 -6.82 -14.40
N LYS A 104 16.90 -5.51 -14.63
CA LYS A 104 17.91 -4.59 -15.18
C LYS A 104 17.97 -3.27 -14.39
N THR A 105 16.82 -2.71 -14.06
CA THR A 105 16.66 -1.41 -13.41
C THR A 105 15.75 -1.51 -12.18
N PHE A 106 15.78 -0.47 -11.35
CA PHE A 106 14.84 -0.33 -10.23
C PHE A 106 13.68 0.58 -10.64
N SER A 107 12.49 0.02 -10.77
CA SER A 107 11.25 0.77 -10.98
C SER A 107 10.80 1.37 -9.66
N GLN A 108 10.67 2.69 -9.57
CA GLN A 108 10.14 3.35 -8.39
C GLN A 108 8.62 3.28 -8.39
N VAL A 109 8.05 2.76 -7.31
CA VAL A 109 6.61 2.60 -7.10
C VAL A 109 6.24 3.23 -5.77
N GLU A 110 5.28 4.15 -5.80
CA GLU A 110 4.65 4.72 -4.62
C GLU A 110 3.52 3.80 -4.16
N ILE A 111 3.59 3.32 -2.91
CA ILE A 111 2.62 2.36 -2.38
C ILE A 111 1.33 3.08 -2.00
N LYS A 112 0.26 2.76 -2.74
CA LYS A 112 -1.10 3.23 -2.46
C LYS A 112 -1.84 2.27 -1.54
N PRO A 113 -2.83 2.73 -0.75
CA PRO A 113 -3.67 1.86 0.07
C PRO A 113 -4.36 0.73 -0.72
N GLU A 114 -4.71 0.98 -1.98
CA GLU A 114 -5.35 0.01 -2.88
C GLU A 114 -4.48 -1.22 -3.17
N MET A 115 -3.17 -1.14 -2.93
CA MET A 115 -2.20 -2.19 -3.23
C MET A 115 -2.03 -3.19 -2.08
N ILE A 116 -2.72 -3.01 -0.95
CA ILE A 116 -2.62 -3.91 0.21
C ILE A 116 -3.00 -5.34 -0.16
N GLY A 117 -2.17 -6.31 0.26
CA GLY A 117 -2.40 -7.73 0.00
C GLY A 117 -1.92 -8.23 -1.37
N HIS A 118 -1.50 -7.33 -2.26
CA HIS A 118 -0.84 -7.67 -3.53
C HIS A 118 0.66 -7.94 -3.32
N TYR A 119 1.27 -8.66 -4.26
CA TYR A 119 2.72 -8.85 -4.27
C TYR A 119 3.42 -7.68 -4.95
N LEU A 120 4.60 -7.32 -4.43
CA LEU A 120 5.47 -6.33 -5.05
C LEU A 120 5.75 -6.65 -6.52
N THR A 121 5.87 -7.94 -6.88
CA THR A 121 6.11 -8.35 -8.27
C THR A 121 5.09 -7.84 -9.29
N GLU A 122 3.86 -7.55 -8.86
CA GLU A 122 2.76 -7.14 -9.76
C GLU A 122 2.97 -5.71 -10.30
N PHE A 123 3.73 -4.88 -9.58
CA PHE A 123 3.93 -3.46 -9.90
C PHE A 123 5.20 -3.19 -10.70
N SER A 124 5.98 -4.22 -11.04
CA SER A 124 7.21 -4.08 -11.80
C SER A 124 7.24 -5.13 -12.91
N ILE A 125 7.05 -4.66 -14.15
CA ILE A 125 7.05 -5.48 -15.35
C ILE A 125 8.51 -5.84 -15.69
N SER A 126 8.75 -7.12 -15.99
CA SER A 126 10.09 -7.63 -16.30
C SER A 126 10.47 -7.55 -17.78
N TYR A 127 9.50 -7.34 -18.66
CA TYR A 127 9.70 -7.28 -20.11
C TYR A 127 9.13 -5.99 -20.68
N GLU A 128 9.60 -5.61 -21.86
CA GLU A 128 9.02 -4.51 -22.62
C GLU A 128 7.96 -5.08 -23.58
N PRO A 129 6.74 -4.52 -23.62
CA PRO A 129 5.69 -5.02 -24.51
C PRO A 129 6.09 -4.81 -25.97
N VAL A 130 6.09 -5.88 -26.75
CA VAL A 130 6.41 -5.84 -28.18
C VAL A 130 5.18 -5.39 -28.97
N LYS A 131 5.39 -4.47 -29.92
CA LYS A 131 4.41 -4.14 -30.96
C LYS A 131 4.90 -4.76 -32.26
N HIS A 132 4.10 -5.65 -32.85
CA HIS A 132 4.35 -6.23 -34.16
C HIS A 132 3.83 -5.32 -35.26
#